data_AF-A0A9W7ST75-F1
#
_entry.id   AF-A0A9W7ST75-F1
#
_cell.length_a   1.000
_cell.length_b   1.000
_cell.length_c   1.000
_cell.angle_alpha   90.00
_cell.angle_beta   90.00
_cell.angle_gamma   90.00
#
_symmetry.space_group_name_H-M   'P 1'
#
loop_
_entity.id
_entity.type
_entity.pdbx_description
1 polymer ?
#
loop_
_entity_poly.entity_id
_entity_poly.type
_entity_poly.pdbx_seq_one_letter_code
_entity_poly.pdbx_strand_id
1 'polypeptide(L)'
;MTTLMQVASRFLLVWGIVNNFPNTTSSSIFYSTMLVAWSTTEVIRYSYFAVNLAYGRVPNFMTWLRYNTFFVLYPLGISSECWLVYLSIAPARSWNAAYEWVLKAILFVYVPGSYVLFTHMMAQRRKVLRSLKGKKEA
;
A
#
# COMPACT_ATOMS: atom_id res chain seq x y z
N MET A 1 5.64 11.05 -7.79
CA MET A 1 5.47 9.74 -8.47
C MET A 1 4.90 8.66 -7.56
N THR A 2 5.38 8.47 -6.32
CA THR A 2 4.87 7.42 -5.43
C THR A 2 3.39 7.59 -5.03
N THR A 3 2.90 8.83 -4.88
CA THR A 3 1.49 9.12 -4.54
C THR A 3 0.53 8.77 -5.67
N LEU A 4 0.87 9.11 -6.91
CA LEU A 4 0.11 8.73 -8.10
C LEU A 4 -0.01 7.22 -8.22
N MET A 5 1.09 6.50 -8.00
CA MET A 5 1.10 5.04 -8.05
C MET A 5 0.28 4.41 -6.92
N GLN A 6 0.33 4.99 -5.71
CA GLN A 6 -0.49 4.55 -4.57
C GLN A 6 -1.99 4.80 -4.80
N VAL A 7 -2.36 5.93 -5.41
CA VAL A 7 -3.77 6.24 -5.70
C VAL A 7 -4.29 5.41 -6.87
N ALA A 8 -3.50 5.26 -7.93
CA ALA A 8 -3.86 4.42 -9.08
C ALA A 8 -4.03 2.95 -8.69
N SER A 9 -3.15 2.43 -7.83
CA SER A 9 -3.28 1.10 -7.22
C SER A 9 -4.63 0.94 -6.50
N ARG A 10 -4.97 1.87 -5.60
CA ARG A 10 -6.25 1.86 -4.86
C ARG A 10 -7.46 1.91 -5.79
N PHE A 11 -7.40 2.74 -6.83
CA PHE A 11 -8.49 2.84 -7.81
C PHE A 11 -8.68 1.54 -8.58
N LEU A 12 -7.60 0.92 -9.04
CA LEU A 12 -7.64 -0.33 -9.78
C LEU A 12 -8.21 -1.47 -8.92
N LEU A 13 -7.83 -1.53 -7.64
CA LEU A 13 -8.34 -2.54 -6.71
C LEU A 13 -9.81 -2.34 -6.36
N VAL A 14 -10.22 -1.13 -5.98
CA VAL A 14 -11.61 -0.87 -5.56
C VAL A 14 -12.57 -0.96 -6.74
N TRP A 15 -12.27 -0.29 -7.86
CA TRP A 15 -13.18 -0.21 -9.00
C TRP A 15 -12.99 -1.36 -9.99
N GLY A 16 -11.75 -1.82 -10.18
CA GLY A 16 -11.45 -2.90 -11.11
C GLY A 16 -11.73 -4.29 -10.55
N ILE A 17 -11.59 -4.50 -9.22
CA ILE A 17 -11.67 -5.83 -8.61
C ILE A 17 -12.85 -5.94 -7.65
N VAL A 18 -12.87 -5.14 -6.57
CA VAL A 18 -13.89 -5.25 -5.51
C VAL A 18 -15.30 -4.95 -6.05
N ASN A 19 -15.45 -3.91 -6.88
CA ASN A 19 -16.73 -3.52 -7.45
C ASN A 19 -17.25 -4.51 -8.50
N ASN A 20 -16.37 -5.22 -9.23
CA ASN A 20 -16.76 -6.22 -10.23
C ASN A 20 -17.08 -7.58 -9.60
N PHE A 21 -16.48 -7.92 -8.45
CA PHE A 21 -16.68 -9.21 -7.77
C PHE A 21 -17.05 -9.04 -6.29
N PRO A 22 -18.16 -8.34 -5.95
CA PRO A 22 -18.49 -8.01 -4.57
C PRO A 22 -18.76 -9.24 -3.69
N ASN A 23 -19.35 -10.30 -4.24
CA ASN A 23 -19.72 -11.50 -3.47
C ASN A 23 -18.53 -12.31 -2.94
N THR A 24 -17.40 -12.31 -3.64
CA THR A 24 -16.20 -13.08 -3.26
C THR A 24 -15.20 -12.21 -2.51
N THR A 25 -15.18 -10.92 -2.82
CA THR A 25 -14.13 -9.99 -2.40
C THR A 25 -14.50 -9.26 -1.12
N SER A 26 -15.78 -8.84 -0.95
CA SER A 26 -16.23 -8.08 0.22
C SER A 26 -16.39 -8.92 1.49
N SER A 27 -16.64 -10.23 1.37
CA SER A 27 -16.75 -11.16 2.51
C SER A 27 -15.41 -11.67 3.00
N SER A 28 -14.31 -11.29 2.34
CA SER A 28 -12.99 -11.83 2.60
C SER A 28 -12.25 -11.02 3.67
N ILE A 29 -11.63 -11.70 4.65
CA ILE A 29 -10.77 -11.09 5.69
C ILE A 29 -9.66 -10.20 5.09
N PHE A 30 -9.25 -10.51 3.86
CA PHE A 30 -8.25 -9.75 3.12
C PHE A 30 -8.73 -8.34 2.75
N TYR A 31 -10.04 -8.13 2.54
CA TYR A 31 -10.59 -6.80 2.31
C TYR A 31 -10.55 -5.94 3.58
N SER A 32 -10.92 -6.51 4.73
CA SER A 32 -10.85 -5.80 6.02
C SER A 32 -9.42 -5.45 6.42
N THR A 33 -8.47 -6.37 6.22
CA THR A 33 -7.05 -6.13 6.52
C THR A 33 -6.44 -5.07 5.59
N MET A 34 -6.82 -5.05 4.31
CA MET A 34 -6.46 -3.99 3.37
C MET A 34 -6.99 -2.62 3.83
N LEU A 35 -8.28 -2.54 4.22
CA LEU A 35 -8.87 -1.29 4.73
C LEU A 35 -8.21 -0.80 6.01
N VAL A 36 -7.91 -1.70 6.95
CA VAL A 36 -7.17 -1.35 8.16
C VAL A 36 -5.77 -0.84 7.79
N ALA A 37 -5.06 -1.54 6.89
CA ALA A 37 -3.75 -1.11 6.44
C ALA A 37 -3.79 0.30 5.83
N TRP A 38 -4.74 0.56 4.94
CA TRP A 38 -4.91 1.86 4.31
C TRP A 38 -5.27 2.94 5.35
N SER A 39 -6.22 2.67 6.23
CA SER A 39 -6.65 3.60 7.27
C SER A 39 -5.50 3.96 8.21
N THR A 40 -4.72 2.99 8.66
CA THR A 40 -3.54 3.25 9.51
C THR A 40 -2.49 4.08 8.77
N THR A 41 -2.22 3.82 7.48
CA THR A 41 -1.28 4.67 6.71
C THR A 41 -1.76 6.11 6.56
N GLU A 42 -3.07 6.33 6.39
CA GLU A 42 -3.68 7.66 6.30
C GLU A 42 -3.55 8.40 7.63
N VAL A 43 -3.90 7.75 8.75
CA VAL A 43 -3.80 8.32 10.10
C VAL A 43 -2.38 8.77 10.39
N ILE A 44 -1.36 7.95 10.10
CA ILE A 44 0.04 8.31 10.35
C ILE A 44 0.46 9.51 9.50
N ARG A 45 0.05 9.54 8.22
CA ARG A 45 0.38 10.62 7.29
C ARG A 45 -0.25 11.94 7.72
N TYR A 46 -1.54 11.94 8.04
CA TYR A 46 -2.23 13.17 8.43
C TYR A 46 -1.80 13.64 9.82
N SER A 47 -1.56 12.74 10.77
CA SER A 47 -0.96 13.08 12.06
C SER A 47 0.42 13.73 11.91
N TYR A 48 1.26 13.23 10.99
CA TYR A 48 2.55 13.84 10.68
C TYR A 48 2.38 15.27 10.14
N PHE A 49 1.45 15.49 9.21
CA PHE A 49 1.20 16.83 8.65
C PHE A 49 0.60 17.79 9.68
N ALA A 50 -0.36 17.33 10.48
CA ALA A 50 -0.98 18.12 11.53
C ALA A 50 0.06 18.62 12.55
N VAL A 51 0.94 17.73 13.02
CA VAL A 51 1.98 18.11 14.00
C VAL A 51 3.07 18.97 13.36
N ASN A 52 3.44 18.71 12.10
CA ASN A 52 4.39 19.56 11.38
C ASN A 52 3.86 20.98 11.20
N LEU A 53 2.55 21.13 10.94
CA LEU A 53 1.90 22.43 10.79
C LEU A 53 1.70 23.14 12.12
N ALA A 54 1.28 22.42 13.17
CA ALA A 54 0.97 22.99 14.47
C ALA A 54 2.22 23.41 15.27
N TYR A 55 3.32 22.65 15.18
CA TYR A 55 4.50 22.85 16.02
C TYR A 55 5.78 23.18 15.25
N GLY A 56 5.78 23.12 13.91
CA GLY A 56 6.96 23.40 13.06
C GLY A 56 8.13 22.41 13.21
N ARG A 57 8.06 21.49 14.17
CA ARG A 57 9.04 20.44 14.45
C ARG A 57 8.29 19.15 14.74
N VAL A 58 8.57 18.11 13.96
CA VAL A 58 7.96 16.79 14.16
C VAL A 58 8.75 16.01 15.22
N PRO A 59 8.10 15.48 16.28
CA PRO A 59 8.74 14.62 17.26
C PRO A 59 9.42 13.41 16.62
N ASN A 60 10.59 13.03 17.14
CA ASN A 60 11.34 11.86 16.67
C ASN A 60 10.51 10.56 16.72
N PHE A 61 9.60 10.44 17.69
CA PHE A 61 8.67 9.31 17.81
C PHE A 61 7.72 9.19 16.60
N MET A 62 7.14 10.29 16.14
CA MET A 62 6.21 10.27 14.99
C MET A 62 6.95 9.93 13.69
N THR A 63 8.19 10.40 13.57
CA THR A 63 9.08 10.07 12.45
C THR A 63 9.47 8.59 12.50
N TRP A 64 9.80 8.06 13.68
CA TRP A 64 10.09 6.65 13.89
C TRP A 64 8.86 5.77 13.57
N LEU A 65 7.67 6.15 14.03
CA LEU A 65 6.42 5.46 13.74
C LEU A 65 6.26 5.34 12.22
N ARG A 66 6.28 6.47 11.50
CA ARG A 66 6.17 6.51 10.04
C ARG A 66 7.12 5.56 9.31
N TYR A 67 8.36 5.43 9.78
CA TYR A 67 9.36 4.57 9.13
C TYR A 67 9.33 3.10 9.58
N ASN A 68 8.68 2.76 10.71
CA ASN A 68 8.57 1.38 11.19
C ASN A 68 7.23 0.76 10.83
N THR A 69 6.11 1.50 10.87
CA THR A 69 4.80 0.96 10.47
C THR A 69 4.77 0.57 9.00
N PHE A 70 5.64 1.17 8.18
CA PHE A 70 5.87 0.78 6.80
C PHE A 70 6.25 -0.72 6.65
N PHE A 71 7.03 -1.29 7.57
CA PHE A 71 7.45 -2.69 7.48
C PHE A 71 6.31 -3.69 7.69
N VAL A 72 5.27 -3.30 8.42
CA VAL A 72 4.13 -4.19 8.69
C VAL A 72 2.98 -3.90 7.73
N LEU A 73 2.62 -2.62 7.57
CA LEU A 73 1.47 -2.22 6.76
C LEU A 73 1.68 -2.47 5.26
N TYR A 74 2.92 -2.38 4.77
CA TYR A 74 3.20 -2.53 3.35
C TYR A 74 3.08 -3.99 2.86
N PRO A 75 3.75 -4.99 3.48
CA PRO A 75 3.54 -6.38 3.10
C PRO A 75 2.13 -6.86 3.42
N LEU A 76 1.48 -6.32 4.46
CA LEU A 76 0.09 -6.67 4.79
C LEU A 76 -0.90 -6.13 3.75
N GLY A 77 -0.71 -4.89 3.27
CA GLY A 77 -1.51 -4.33 2.19
C GLY A 77 -1.31 -5.07 0.87
N ILE A 78 -0.06 -5.31 0.45
CA ILE A 78 0.20 -5.91 -0.87
C ILE A 78 -0.13 -7.40 -0.90
N SER A 79 0.08 -8.13 0.21
CA SER A 79 -0.37 -9.52 0.29
C SER A 79 -1.88 -9.64 0.24
N SER A 80 -2.62 -8.77 0.94
CA SER A 80 -4.09 -8.75 0.89
C SER A 80 -4.61 -8.37 -0.51
N GLU A 81 -4.01 -7.39 -1.18
CA GLU A 81 -4.36 -7.00 -2.55
C GLU A 81 -4.12 -8.15 -3.55
N CYS A 82 -2.96 -8.79 -3.52
CA CYS A 82 -2.66 -9.94 -4.38
C CYS A 82 -3.60 -11.11 -4.12
N TRP A 83 -3.96 -11.35 -2.85
CA TRP A 83 -4.85 -12.43 -2.47
C TRP A 83 -6.29 -12.17 -2.93
N LEU A 84 -6.77 -10.93 -2.86
CA LEU A 84 -8.06 -10.52 -3.39
C LEU A 84 -8.11 -10.74 -4.91
N VAL A 85 -7.08 -10.29 -5.64
CA VAL A 85 -6.98 -10.51 -7.10
C VAL A 85 -7.02 -12.02 -7.42
N TYR A 86 -6.28 -12.83 -6.66
CA TYR A 86 -6.25 -14.28 -6.84
C TYR A 86 -7.61 -14.93 -6.62
N LEU A 87 -8.33 -14.52 -5.56
CA LEU A 87 -9.69 -15.00 -5.29
C LEU A 87 -10.67 -14.59 -6.40
N SER A 88 -10.46 -13.44 -7.05
CA SER A 88 -11.28 -12.97 -8.17
C SER A 88 -11.04 -13.72 -9.49
N ILE A 89 -9.95 -14.50 -9.62
CA ILE A 89 -9.65 -15.26 -10.86
C ILE A 89 -10.69 -16.36 -11.11
N ALA A 90 -11.10 -17.10 -10.08
CA ALA A 90 -12.06 -18.20 -10.25
C ALA A 90 -13.46 -17.71 -10.69
N PRO A 91 -14.03 -16.64 -10.10
CA PRO A 91 -15.24 -15.98 -10.61
C PRO A 91 -15.05 -15.34 -12.00
N ALA A 92 -13.88 -14.77 -12.30
CA ALA A 92 -13.64 -14.18 -13.62
C ALA A 92 -13.63 -15.24 -14.73
N ARG A 93 -13.08 -16.43 -14.44
CA ARG A 93 -13.07 -17.57 -15.37
C ARG A 93 -14.46 -18.05 -15.75
N SER A 94 -15.42 -18.04 -14.81
CA SER A 94 -16.79 -18.46 -15.10
C SER A 94 -17.57 -17.46 -15.95
N TRP A 95 -17.15 -16.19 -15.98
CA TRP A 95 -17.74 -15.14 -16.82
C TRP A 95 -17.09 -15.03 -18.19
N ASN A 96 -15.76 -14.90 -18.25
CA ASN A 96 -15.05 -14.75 -19.52
C ASN A 96 -13.57 -15.13 -19.37
N ALA A 97 -13.09 -16.07 -20.19
CA ALA A 97 -11.70 -16.50 -20.19
C ALA A 97 -10.71 -15.35 -20.48
N ALA A 98 -11.12 -14.32 -21.23
CA ALA A 98 -10.29 -13.13 -21.47
C ALA A 98 -10.05 -12.31 -20.19
N TYR A 99 -11.03 -12.24 -19.29
CA TYR A 99 -10.90 -11.52 -18.02
C TYR A 99 -9.92 -12.20 -17.06
N GLU A 100 -9.86 -13.53 -17.06
CA GLU A 100 -8.86 -14.30 -16.31
C GLU A 100 -7.43 -13.93 -16.74
N TRP A 101 -7.18 -13.86 -18.06
CA TRP A 101 -5.86 -13.48 -18.59
C TRP A 101 -5.49 -12.04 -18.24
N VAL A 102 -6.44 -11.11 -18.28
CA VAL A 102 -6.22 -9.71 -17.86
C VAL A 102 -5.87 -9.63 -16.37
N LEU A 103 -6.60 -10.32 -15.50
CA LEU A 103 -6.30 -10.32 -14.05
C LEU A 103 -4.93 -10.95 -13.74
N LYS A 104 -4.57 -12.04 -14.43
CA LYS A 104 -3.23 -12.66 -14.30
C LYS A 104 -2.12 -11.73 -14.79
N ALA A 105 -2.33 -11.02 -15.90
CA ALA A 105 -1.38 -10.04 -16.41
C ALA A 105 -1.20 -8.85 -15.44
N ILE A 106 -2.30 -8.36 -14.87
CA ILE A 106 -2.26 -7.32 -13.82
C ILE A 106 -1.46 -7.82 -12.63
N LEU A 107 -1.74 -9.02 -12.11
CA LEU A 107 -0.99 -9.59 -10.98
C LEU A 107 0.50 -9.74 -11.31
N PHE A 108 0.82 -10.21 -12.52
CA PHE A 108 2.19 -10.40 -12.98
C PHE A 108 2.99 -9.10 -13.05
N VAL A 109 2.36 -7.98 -13.43
CA VAL A 109 3.02 -6.66 -13.44
C VAL A 109 3.02 -6.03 -12.04
N TYR A 110 1.98 -6.27 -11.25
CA TYR A 110 1.77 -5.65 -9.95
C TYR A 110 2.75 -6.18 -8.89
N VAL A 111 3.01 -7.50 -8.86
CA VAL A 111 3.96 -8.13 -7.94
C VAL A 111 5.38 -7.55 -8.07
N PRO A 112 6.03 -7.51 -9.25
CA PRO A 112 7.35 -6.89 -9.39
C PRO A 112 7.31 -5.38 -9.17
N GLY A 113 6.26 -4.69 -9.63
CA GLY A 113 6.10 -3.25 -9.41
C GLY A 113 6.03 -2.88 -7.92
N SER A 114 5.33 -3.70 -7.12
CA SER A 114 5.25 -3.54 -5.67
C SER A 114 6.59 -3.77 -4.96
N TYR A 115 7.35 -4.77 -5.40
CA TYR A 115 8.69 -5.04 -4.86
C TYR A 115 9.68 -3.91 -5.15
N VAL A 116 9.64 -3.37 -6.38
CA VAL A 116 10.45 -2.21 -6.76
C VAL A 116 10.09 -0.98 -5.91
N LEU A 117 8.80 -0.75 -5.63
CA LEU A 117 8.39 0.35 -4.78
C LEU A 117 8.83 0.15 -3.32
N PHE A 118 8.75 -1.07 -2.80
CA PHE A 118 9.24 -1.40 -1.47
C PHE A 118 10.74 -1.08 -1.32
N THR A 119 11.54 -1.56 -2.27
CA THR A 119 13.00 -1.32 -2.29
C THR A 119 13.33 0.17 -2.43
N HIS A 120 12.57 0.92 -3.24
CA HIS A 120 12.68 2.38 -3.32
C HIS A 120 12.39 3.07 -1.99
N MET A 121 11.34 2.68 -1.27
CA MET A 121 11.01 3.26 0.03
C MET A 121 12.05 2.91 1.11
N MET A 122 12.63 1.71 1.05
CA MET A 122 13.78 1.36 1.89
C MET A 122 15.01 2.24 1.61
N ALA A 123 15.28 2.55 0.32
CA ALA A 123 16.35 3.46 -0.07
C ALA A 123 16.09 4.90 0.42
N GLN A 124 14.85 5.38 0.30
CA GLN A 124 14.45 6.70 0.85
C GLN A 124 14.63 6.76 2.37
N ARG A 125 14.23 5.71 3.10
CA ARG A 125 14.45 5.61 4.56
C ARG A 125 15.93 5.70 4.93
N ARG A 126 16.79 4.93 4.25
CA ARG A 126 18.25 4.98 4.48
C ARG A 126 18.81 6.38 4.29
N LYS A 127 18.33 7.11 3.26
CA LYS A 127 18.74 8.49 3.00
C LYS A 127 18.31 9.45 4.11
N VAL A 128 17.06 9.35 4.57
CA VAL A 128 16.54 10.23 5.63
C VAL A 128 17.20 9.95 6.98
N LEU A 129 17.39 8.69 7.36
CA LEU A 129 18.08 8.33 8.61
C LEU A 129 19.55 8.79 8.62
N ARG A 130 20.25 8.69 7.48
CA ARG A 130 21.60 9.26 7.33
C ARG A 130 21.61 10.77 7.51
N SER A 131 20.66 11.48 6.89
CA SER A 131 20.55 12.94 7.01
C SER A 131 20.23 13.39 8.44
N LEU A 132 19.42 12.62 9.19
CA LEU A 132 19.12 12.89 10.59
C LEU A 132 20.33 12.66 11.50
N LYS A 133 21.17 11.66 11.21
CA LYS A 133 22.40 11.40 11.98
C LYS A 133 23.44 12.50 11.76
N GLY A 134 23.64 12.94 10.51
CA GLY A 134 24.59 14.04 10.21
C GLY A 134 24.20 15.39 10.82
N LYS A 135 22.90 15.66 11.03
CA LYS A 135 22.41 16.86 11.74
C LYS A 135 22.58 16.81 13.26
N LYS A 136 22.88 15.63 13.83
CA LYS A 136 23.11 15.46 15.28
C LYS A 136 24.58 15.59 15.67
N GLU A 137 25.47 15.55 14.68
CA GLU A 137 26.93 15.60 14.82
C GLU A 137 27.52 16.97 14.40
N ALA A 138 26.67 17.91 13.98
CA ALA A 138 26.99 19.30 13.63
C ALA A 138 26.27 20.26 14.59
#